data_AF-A0AAW1JXH4-F1
#
_entry.id   AF-A0AAW1JXH4-F1
#
_cell.length_a   1.000
_cell.length_b   1.000
_cell.length_c   1.000
_cell.angle_alpha   90.00
_cell.angle_beta   90.00
_cell.angle_gamma   90.00
#
_symmetry.space_group_name_H-M   'P 1'
#
loop_
_entity.id
_entity.type
_entity.pdbx_description
1 polymer ?
#
loop_
_entity_poly.entity_id
_entity_poly.type
_entity_poly.pdbx_seq_one_letter_code
_entity_poly.pdbx_strand_id
1 'polypeptide(L)'
;MRKLSNGAVLIESYNPTQQQQLKDSLEKRSQFIIKQPQNIDPMIQITRIEKGYSPETVITELVEQNPEIKTVWGVNVHSKIKYVTRRKCRGNKKENWILQVSPAGLLGMRN
;
A
#
# COMPACT_ATOMS: atom_id res chain seq x y z
N MET A 1 -16.84 13.82 -3.94
CA MET A 1 -17.21 13.12 -2.69
C MET A 1 -17.68 11.72 -3.05
N ARG A 2 -16.91 10.67 -2.70
CA ARG A 2 -17.30 9.27 -2.95
C ARG A 2 -17.84 8.69 -1.64
N LYS A 3 -19.06 8.17 -1.65
CA LYS A 3 -19.61 7.39 -0.54
C LYS A 3 -19.05 5.96 -0.66
N LEU A 4 -18.46 5.45 0.40
CA LEU A 4 -18.09 4.04 0.49
C LEU A 4 -19.34 3.22 0.84
N SER A 5 -19.36 1.94 0.45
CA SER A 5 -20.50 1.02 0.64
C SER A 5 -20.92 0.82 2.11
N ASN A 6 -20.09 1.26 3.05
CA ASN A 6 -20.32 1.20 4.50
C ASN A 6 -20.79 2.54 5.12
N GLY A 7 -21.18 3.52 4.31
CA GLY A 7 -21.65 4.82 4.81
C GLY A 7 -20.54 5.79 5.25
N ALA A 8 -19.27 5.42 5.08
CA ALA A 8 -18.15 6.33 5.34
C ALA A 8 -17.98 7.35 4.20
N VAL A 9 -17.63 8.58 4.58
CA VAL A 9 -17.31 9.68 3.67
C VAL A 9 -15.79 9.81 3.57
N LEU A 10 -15.26 9.70 2.36
CA LEU A 10 -13.86 9.97 2.08
C LEU A 10 -13.67 11.42 1.59
N ILE A 11 -12.82 12.18 2.28
CA ILE A 11 -12.44 13.56 1.94
C ILE A 11 -10.93 13.58 1.64
N GLU A 12 -10.60 13.80 0.37
CA GLU A 12 -9.22 13.88 -0.13
C GLU A 12 -9.01 15.25 -0.79
N SER A 13 -7.92 15.92 -0.44
CA SER A 13 -7.42 17.12 -1.09
C SER A 13 -6.03 16.87 -1.67
N TYR A 14 -5.78 17.42 -2.86
CA TYR A 14 -4.46 17.40 -3.49
C TYR A 14 -3.47 18.38 -2.84
N ASN A 15 -3.95 19.27 -1.97
CA ASN A 15 -3.13 20.22 -1.23
C ASN A 15 -2.96 19.73 0.23
N PRO A 16 -1.73 19.38 0.66
CA PRO A 16 -1.49 18.82 2.00
C PRO A 16 -1.84 19.80 3.13
N THR A 17 -1.67 21.10 2.91
CA THR A 17 -2.01 22.14 3.90
C THR A 17 -3.52 22.22 4.11
N GLN A 18 -4.31 22.15 3.03
CA GLN A 18 -5.77 22.13 3.13
C GLN A 18 -6.28 20.83 3.75
N GLN A 19 -5.64 19.70 3.43
CA GLN A 19 -5.97 18.41 4.05
C GLN A 19 -5.78 18.47 5.58
N GLN A 20 -4.69 19.08 6.05
CA GLN A 20 -4.43 19.24 7.48
C GLN A 20 -5.43 20.19 8.14
N GLN A 21 -5.73 21.33 7.54
CA GLN A 21 -6.73 22.28 8.05
C GLN A 21 -8.13 21.65 8.19
N LEU A 22 -8.52 20.83 7.21
CA LEU A 22 -9.78 20.07 7.25
C LEU A 22 -9.77 19.04 8.38
N LYS A 23 -8.68 18.30 8.53
CA LYS A 23 -8.51 17.34 9.62
C LYS A 23 -8.66 18.03 10.98
N ASP A 24 -7.92 19.10 11.23
CA ASP A 24 -7.97 19.84 12.50
C ASP A 24 -9.36 20.43 12.77
N SER A 25 -10.07 20.86 11.72
CA SER A 25 -11.43 21.41 11.83
C SER A 25 -12.48 20.34 12.15
N LEU A 26 -12.28 19.12 11.65
CA LEU A 26 -13.19 17.99 11.87
C LEU A 26 -12.91 17.31 13.21
N GLU A 27 -11.65 17.23 13.67
CA GLU A 27 -11.28 16.71 15.00
C GLU A 27 -11.92 17.51 16.15
N LYS A 28 -12.08 18.83 15.96
CA LYS A 28 -12.71 19.72 16.96
C LYS A 28 -14.22 19.52 17.09
N ARG A 29 -14.87 18.75 16.21
CA ARG A 29 -16.31 18.57 16.17
C ARG A 29 -16.67 17.17 16.67
N SER A 30 -17.33 17.07 17.82
CA SER A 30 -17.72 15.81 18.48
C SER A 30 -18.61 14.88 17.64
N GLN A 31 -19.26 15.41 16.60
CA GLN A 31 -20.12 14.65 15.69
C GLN A 31 -19.34 13.82 14.64
N PHE A 32 -18.03 14.04 14.49
CA PHE A 32 -17.21 13.32 13.53
C PHE A 32 -16.26 12.36 14.24
N ILE A 33 -16.32 11.08 13.87
CA ILE A 33 -15.34 10.08 14.28
C ILE A 33 -14.32 9.94 13.15
N ILE A 34 -13.15 10.55 13.32
CA ILE A 34 -12.04 10.37 12.38
C ILE A 34 -11.40 9.04 12.68
N LYS A 35 -11.83 8.01 11.94
CA LYS A 35 -11.12 6.73 11.93
C LYS A 35 -9.88 6.89 11.06
N GLN A 36 -8.71 6.77 11.67
CA GLN A 36 -7.51 6.52 10.87
C GLN A 36 -7.71 5.20 10.12
N PRO A 37 -7.23 5.07 8.87
CA PRO A 37 -7.27 3.80 8.16
C PRO A 37 -6.62 2.74 9.05
N GLN A 38 -7.43 1.82 9.60
CA GLN A 38 -6.91 0.73 10.41
C GLN A 38 -6.22 -0.24 9.47
N ASN A 39 -4.90 -0.40 9.65
CA ASN A 39 -4.05 -1.51 9.17
C ASN A 39 -4.55 -2.22 7.91
N ILE A 40 -4.65 -1.48 6.80
CA ILE A 40 -4.66 -2.13 5.49
C ILE A 40 -3.20 -2.23 5.09
N ASP A 41 -2.67 -3.44 5.06
CA ASP A 41 -1.33 -3.68 4.55
C ASP A 41 -1.25 -3.08 3.13
N PRO A 42 -0.31 -2.14 2.88
CA PRO A 42 -0.21 -1.49 1.59
C PRO A 42 -0.04 -2.49 0.45
N MET A 43 -0.77 -2.24 -0.64
CA MET A 43 -0.67 -3.02 -1.86
C MET A 43 0.17 -2.29 -2.91
N ILE A 44 1.17 -2.98 -3.45
CA ILE A 44 2.01 -2.52 -4.54
C ILE A 44 1.56 -3.24 -5.80
N GLN A 45 1.24 -2.49 -6.86
CA GLN A 45 0.96 -3.05 -8.17
C GLN A 45 2.17 -2.87 -9.08
N ILE A 46 2.79 -3.97 -9.50
CA ILE A 46 3.85 -3.98 -10.50
C ILE A 46 3.23 -4.33 -11.85
N THR A 47 3.44 -3.50 -12.85
CA THR A 47 2.82 -3.69 -14.17
C THR A 47 3.81 -4.19 -15.20
N ARG A 48 3.30 -4.84 -16.25
CA ARG A 48 4.08 -5.25 -17.44
C ARG A 48 5.21 -6.25 -17.15
N ILE A 49 5.07 -7.10 -16.13
CA ILE A 49 5.99 -8.23 -15.87
C ILE A 49 5.82 -9.24 -17.00
N GLU A 50 6.92 -9.75 -17.54
CA GLU A 50 6.85 -10.83 -18.53
C GLU A 50 6.42 -12.14 -17.89
N LYS A 51 5.76 -13.02 -18.66
CA LYS A 51 5.39 -14.33 -18.14
C LYS A 51 6.62 -15.21 -17.97
N GLY A 52 6.59 -16.09 -16.98
CA GLY A 52 7.65 -17.08 -16.71
C GLY A 52 8.46 -16.80 -15.44
N TYR A 53 8.38 -15.58 -14.91
CA TYR A 53 8.99 -15.24 -13.63
C TYR A 53 8.22 -15.85 -12.45
N SER A 54 8.94 -16.23 -11.40
CA SER A 54 8.35 -16.61 -10.12
C SER A 54 8.15 -15.39 -9.21
N PRO A 55 7.18 -15.44 -8.27
CA PRO A 55 7.02 -14.47 -7.19
C PRO A 55 8.34 -14.07 -6.52
N GLU A 56 9.16 -15.06 -6.20
CA GLU A 56 10.41 -14.89 -5.46
C GLU A 56 11.42 -14.11 -6.31
N THR A 57 11.59 -14.44 -7.59
CA THR A 57 12.51 -13.72 -8.48
C THR A 57 12.13 -12.26 -8.63
N VAL A 58 10.83 -11.96 -8.80
CA VAL A 58 10.35 -10.58 -8.92
C VAL A 58 10.58 -9.78 -7.64
N ILE A 59 10.34 -10.39 -6.47
CA ILE A 59 10.57 -9.74 -5.17
C ILE A 59 12.06 -9.47 -4.97
N THR A 60 12.94 -10.43 -5.29
CA THR A 60 14.39 -10.26 -5.22
C THR A 60 14.83 -9.10 -6.10
N GLU A 61 14.42 -9.10 -7.38
CA GLU A 61 14.79 -8.05 -8.33
C GLU A 61 14.26 -6.67 -7.90
N LEU A 62 13.03 -6.60 -7.36
CA LEU A 62 12.47 -5.37 -6.80
C LEU A 62 13.36 -4.82 -5.67
N VAL A 63 13.82 -5.68 -4.76
CA VAL A 63 14.65 -5.29 -3.60
C VAL A 63 16.08 -4.94 -4.01
N GLU A 64 16.62 -5.58 -5.05
CA GLU A 64 17.96 -5.32 -5.57
C GLU A 64 18.03 -4.02 -6.38
N GLN A 65 17.03 -3.76 -7.22
CA GLN A 65 16.97 -2.56 -8.06
C GLN A 65 16.61 -1.29 -7.28
N ASN A 66 16.07 -1.42 -6.06
CA ASN A 66 15.63 -0.30 -5.24
C ASN A 66 16.21 -0.45 -3.82
N PRO A 67 17.52 -0.21 -3.62
CA PRO A 67 18.19 -0.44 -2.33
C PRO A 67 17.58 0.36 -1.16
N GLU A 68 16.93 1.50 -1.43
CA GLU A 68 16.19 2.31 -0.46
C GLU A 68 15.06 1.55 0.25
N ILE A 69 14.49 0.53 -0.40
CA ILE A 69 13.50 -0.40 0.18
C ILE A 69 14.09 -1.08 1.43
N LYS A 70 15.39 -1.44 1.40
CA LYS A 70 16.07 -2.05 2.55
C LYS A 70 16.23 -1.06 3.70
N THR A 71 16.38 0.23 3.41
CA THR A 71 16.48 1.28 4.44
C THR A 71 15.13 1.47 5.16
N VAL A 72 14.02 1.43 4.42
CA VAL A 72 12.67 1.62 4.98
C VAL A 72 12.17 0.40 5.74
N TRP A 73 12.38 -0.81 5.20
CA TRP A 73 11.83 -2.05 5.76
C TRP A 73 12.85 -2.93 6.48
N GLY A 74 14.13 -2.56 6.51
CA GLY A 74 15.20 -3.28 7.20
C GLY A 74 15.63 -4.58 6.51
N VAL A 75 16.49 -5.34 7.20
CA VAL A 75 17.20 -6.53 6.67
C VAL A 75 16.26 -7.65 6.21
N ASN A 76 15.07 -7.76 6.83
CA ASN A 76 14.08 -8.81 6.53
C ASN A 76 13.01 -8.38 5.51
N VAL A 77 13.33 -7.50 4.56
CA VAL A 77 12.32 -6.97 3.63
C VAL A 77 11.64 -8.04 2.77
N HIS A 78 12.36 -9.10 2.40
CA HIS A 78 11.81 -10.20 1.61
C HIS A 78 10.62 -10.90 2.30
N SER A 79 10.69 -11.09 3.63
CA SER A 79 9.59 -11.73 4.37
C SER A 79 8.41 -10.80 4.64
N LYS A 80 8.57 -9.50 4.38
CA LYS A 80 7.51 -8.48 4.53
C LYS A 80 6.71 -8.26 3.26
N ILE A 81 7.20 -8.74 2.12
CA ILE A 81 6.54 -8.63 0.82
C ILE A 81 5.89 -9.96 0.49
N LYS A 82 4.57 -9.97 0.35
CA LYS A 82 3.78 -11.14 0.03
C LYS A 82 3.17 -11.00 -1.36
N TYR A 83 3.37 -11.99 -2.21
CA TYR A 83 2.61 -12.08 -3.45
C TYR A 83 1.14 -12.40 -3.19
N VAL A 84 0.23 -11.61 -3.75
CA VAL A 84 -1.22 -11.78 -3.57
C VAL A 84 -1.83 -12.40 -4.81
N THR A 85 -1.66 -11.76 -5.97
CA THR A 85 -2.28 -12.21 -7.21
C THR A 85 -1.62 -11.59 -8.43
N ARG A 86 -1.96 -12.12 -9.61
CA ARG A 86 -1.57 -11.60 -10.91
C ARG A 86 -2.76 -11.53 -11.84
N ARG A 87 -2.76 -10.51 -12.68
CA ARG A 87 -3.77 -10.27 -13.71
C ARG A 87 -3.12 -10.25 -15.08
N LYS A 88 -3.67 -11.04 -16.01
CA LYS A 88 -3.22 -11.04 -17.40
C LYS A 88 -3.51 -9.68 -18.05
N CYS A 89 -2.54 -9.16 -18.79
CA CYS A 89 -2.75 -8.00 -19.66
C CYS A 89 -3.55 -8.41 -20.92
N ARG A 90 -4.00 -7.43 -21.72
CA ARG A 90 -4.67 -7.71 -23.01
C ARG A 90 -3.83 -8.59 -23.95
N GLY A 91 -2.51 -8.49 -23.87
CA GLY A 91 -1.58 -9.36 -24.60
C GLY A 91 -1.15 -10.58 -23.79
N ASN A 92 -0.91 -11.69 -24.47
CA ASN A 92 -0.55 -12.97 -23.83
C ASN A 92 0.87 -13.06 -23.26
N LYS A 93 1.71 -12.03 -23.40
CA LYS A 93 3.12 -12.07 -22.96
C LYS A 93 3.38 -11.45 -21.59
N LYS A 94 2.45 -10.62 -21.07
CA LYS A 94 2.68 -9.81 -19.87
C LYS A 94 1.55 -9.91 -18.85
N GLU A 95 1.88 -9.64 -17.59
CA GLU A 95 0.99 -9.69 -16.45
C GLU A 95 1.24 -8.48 -15.52
N ASN A 96 0.22 -8.12 -14.76
CA ASN A 96 0.31 -7.14 -13.67
C ASN A 96 0.18 -7.90 -12.36
N TRP A 97 1.10 -7.67 -11.43
CA TRP A 97 1.15 -8.38 -10.17
C TRP A 97 0.80 -7.44 -9.02
N ILE A 98 0.15 -7.99 -8.01
CA ILE A 98 -0.21 -7.29 -6.78
C ILE A 98 0.54 -7.95 -5.64
N LEU A 99 1.35 -7.15 -4.95
CA LEU A 99 2.10 -7.52 -3.77
C LEU A 99 1.50 -6.79 -2.56
N GLN A 100 1.45 -7.44 -1.42
CA GLN A 100 1.05 -6.88 -0.14
C GLN A 100 2.31 -6.71 0.71
N VAL A 101 2.46 -5.54 1.33
CA VAL A 101 3.64 -5.24 2.14
C VAL A 101 3.22 -4.93 3.55
N SER A 102 3.90 -5.52 4.53
CA SER A 102 3.67 -5.16 5.94
C SER A 102 4.11 -3.70 6.19
N PRO A 103 3.33 -2.89 6.92
CA PRO A 103 3.70 -1.50 7.21
C PRO A 103 5.07 -1.40 7.90
N ALA A 104 5.90 -0.47 7.44
CA ALA A 104 7.17 -0.14 8.10
C ALA A 104 6.87 0.51 9.46
N GLY A 105 6.93 -0.28 10.54
CA GLY A 105 6.69 0.19 11.91
C GLY A 105 5.90 -0.76 12.80
N LEU A 106 5.24 -1.78 12.24
CA LEU A 106 4.36 -2.67 13.02
C LEU A 106 5.02 -3.93 13.60
N LEU A 107 6.34 -4.07 13.45
CA LEU A 107 7.10 -5.17 14.08
C LEU A 107 7.59 -4.84 15.51
N GLY A 108 7.23 -3.67 16.06
CA GLY A 108 7.57 -3.26 17.43
C GLY A 108 6.40 -3.20 18.42
N MET A 109 5.17 -3.49 18.00
CA MET A 109 3.97 -3.36 18.86
C MET A 109 3.07 -4.61 18.81
N ARG A 110 3.70 -5.79 18.83
CA ARG A 110 3.03 -7.02 19.21
C ARG A 110 3.83 -7.67 20.34
N ASN A 111 3.59 -7.19 21.55
CA ASN A 111 3.70 -7.92 22.81
C ASN A 111 2.59 -7.40 23.71
#